data_AF-A0A6I7PMP2-F1
#
_entry.id   AF-A0A6I7PMP2-F1
#
_cell.length_a   1.000
_cell.length_b   1.000
_cell.length_c   1.000
_cell.angle_alpha   90.00
_cell.angle_beta   90.00
_cell.angle_gamma   90.00
#
_symmetry.space_group_name_H-M   'P 1'
#
loop_
_entity.id
_entity.type
_entity.pdbx_description
1 polymer ?
#
loop_
_entity_poly.entity_id
_entity_poly.type
_entity_poly.pdbx_seq_one_letter_code
_entity_poly.pdbx_strand_id
1 'polypeptide(L)'
;MRWTQIAQPQTLLALSDAGRAVFWVAALIVLALVGGAVLMVLRRALLHRGDDPAHTPVLTLADLRAMRDKGEINDAEYARAREVLLREAGASATPKAPRRDVVGGAPGLDLTGDPLPPPADRGKKKGTSEEPPGDRRKG
;
A
#
# COMPACT_ATOMS: atom_id res chain seq x y z
N MET A 1 68.45 11.53 -42.70
CA MET A 1 68.23 10.07 -42.59
C MET A 1 67.35 9.80 -41.37
N ARG A 2 66.04 9.64 -41.57
CA ARG A 2 65.06 9.32 -40.51
C ARG A 2 64.75 7.84 -40.61
N TRP A 3 65.29 7.06 -39.67
CA TRP A 3 65.04 5.64 -39.58
C TRP A 3 63.59 5.38 -39.14
N THR A 4 63.00 4.44 -39.84
CA THR A 4 61.63 3.95 -39.73
C THR A 4 61.32 3.44 -38.32
N GLN A 5 60.37 4.09 -37.67
CA GLN A 5 59.73 3.65 -36.43
C GLN A 5 58.83 2.46 -36.75
N ILE A 6 59.38 1.24 -36.63
CA ILE A 6 58.62 0.00 -36.78
C ILE A 6 57.66 -0.06 -35.59
N ALA A 7 56.38 0.19 -35.87
CA ALA A 7 55.30 0.13 -34.90
C ALA A 7 55.23 -1.27 -34.27
N GLN A 8 55.24 -1.31 -32.94
CA GLN A 8 55.33 -2.55 -32.18
C GLN A 8 54.02 -3.35 -32.26
N PRO A 9 54.07 -4.69 -32.46
CA PRO A 9 52.90 -5.56 -32.38
C PRO A 9 52.55 -5.86 -30.91
N GLN A 10 51.97 -4.87 -30.20
CA GLN A 10 51.55 -5.03 -28.80
C GLN A 10 50.22 -5.80 -28.65
N THR A 11 49.61 -6.25 -29.74
CA THR A 11 48.21 -6.71 -29.76
C THR A 11 48.00 -8.09 -29.15
N LEU A 12 49.05 -8.90 -29.00
CA LEU A 12 48.91 -10.28 -28.52
C LEU A 12 48.85 -10.38 -26.98
N LEU A 13 49.53 -9.49 -26.24
CA LEU A 13 49.45 -9.44 -24.78
C LEU A 13 48.16 -8.77 -24.27
N ALA A 14 47.56 -7.90 -25.09
CA ALA A 14 46.33 -7.21 -24.76
C ALA A 14 45.12 -8.16 -24.67
N LEU A 15 45.14 -9.32 -25.34
CA LEU A 15 43.97 -10.20 -25.40
C LEU A 15 43.73 -10.95 -24.08
N SER A 16 44.79 -11.41 -23.40
CA SER A 16 44.68 -12.02 -22.07
C SER A 16 44.32 -11.01 -20.99
N ASP A 17 44.85 -9.79 -21.11
CA ASP A 17 44.56 -8.71 -20.16
C ASP A 17 43.13 -8.16 -20.34
N ALA A 18 42.63 -8.14 -21.58
CA ALA A 18 41.27 -7.80 -21.90
C ALA A 18 40.26 -8.75 -21.23
N GLY A 19 40.53 -10.06 -21.22
CA GLY A 19 39.66 -11.03 -20.55
C GLY A 19 39.56 -10.77 -19.04
N ARG A 20 40.69 -10.49 -18.39
CA ARG A 20 40.73 -10.15 -16.95
C ARG A 20 40.04 -8.82 -16.66
N ALA A 21 40.25 -7.81 -17.50
CA ALA A 21 39.60 -6.51 -17.37
C ALA A 21 38.08 -6.63 -17.53
N VAL A 22 37.61 -7.35 -18.56
CA VAL A 22 36.17 -7.59 -18.79
C VAL A 22 35.54 -8.32 -17.62
N PHE A 23 36.20 -9.33 -17.05
CA PHE A 23 35.72 -10.02 -15.87
C PHE A 23 35.52 -9.08 -14.67
N TRP A 24 36.52 -8.24 -14.37
CA TRP A 24 36.42 -7.27 -13.27
C TRP A 24 35.35 -6.21 -13.51
N VAL A 25 35.23 -5.70 -14.74
CA VAL A 25 34.17 -4.75 -15.10
C VAL A 25 32.79 -5.38 -14.94
N ALA A 26 32.60 -6.61 -15.43
CA ALA A 26 31.35 -7.35 -15.26
C ALA A 26 31.04 -7.59 -13.76
N ALA A 27 32.03 -7.98 -12.97
CA ALA A 27 31.89 -8.16 -11.52
C ALA A 27 31.49 -6.86 -10.82
N LEU A 28 32.07 -5.72 -11.20
CA LEU A 28 31.71 -4.40 -10.65
C LEU A 28 30.29 -3.98 -11.05
N ILE A 29 29.87 -4.25 -12.29
CA ILE A 29 28.49 -4.00 -12.73
C ILE A 29 27.52 -4.82 -11.88
N VAL A 30 27.76 -6.11 -11.71
CA VAL A 30 26.92 -6.97 -10.87
C VAL A 30 26.90 -6.46 -9.42
N LEU A 31 28.06 -6.10 -8.87
CA LEU A 31 28.15 -5.54 -7.52
C LEU A 31 27.36 -4.24 -7.38
N ALA A 32 27.45 -3.34 -8.37
CA ALA A 32 26.70 -2.08 -8.38
C ALA A 32 25.18 -2.33 -8.48
N LEU A 33 24.74 -3.29 -9.30
CA LEU A 33 23.34 -3.68 -9.39
C LEU A 33 22.82 -4.28 -8.08
N VAL A 34 23.59 -5.19 -7.47
CA VAL A 34 23.24 -5.79 -6.17
C VAL A 34 23.21 -4.73 -5.08
N GLY A 35 24.24 -3.88 -5.00
CA GLY A 35 24.29 -2.77 -4.05
C GLY A 35 23.13 -1.79 -4.23
N GLY A 36 22.82 -1.43 -5.48
CA GLY A 36 21.67 -0.60 -5.82
C GLY A 36 20.35 -1.24 -5.43
N ALA A 37 20.15 -2.53 -5.71
CA ALA A 37 18.95 -3.28 -5.33
C ALA A 37 18.77 -3.35 -3.80
N VAL A 38 19.84 -3.67 -3.07
CA VAL A 38 19.83 -3.69 -1.59
C VAL A 38 19.49 -2.31 -1.03
N LEU A 39 20.10 -1.24 -1.57
CA LEU A 39 19.79 0.13 -1.16
C LEU A 39 18.33 0.49 -1.47
N MET A 40 17.79 0.06 -2.61
CA MET A 40 16.39 0.29 -2.96
C MET A 40 15.42 -0.41 -2.00
N VAL A 41 15.72 -1.67 -1.64
CA VAL A 41 14.93 -2.44 -0.68
C VAL A 41 15.00 -1.81 0.71
N LEU A 42 16.20 -1.42 1.16
CA LEU A 42 16.38 -0.78 2.46
C LEU A 42 15.69 0.58 2.50
N ARG A 43 15.81 1.38 1.44
CA ARG A 43 15.09 2.64 1.27
C ARG A 43 13.58 2.41 1.35
N ARG A 44 13.05 1.42 0.62
CA ARG A 44 11.63 1.07 0.66
C ARG A 44 11.19 0.66 2.06
N ALA A 45 11.97 -0.18 2.75
CA ALA A 45 11.66 -0.64 4.10
C ALA A 45 11.66 0.48 5.14
N LEU A 46 12.55 1.47 5.00
CA LEU A 46 12.61 2.63 5.89
C LEU A 46 11.49 3.65 5.61
N LEU A 47 11.16 3.90 4.33
CA LEU A 47 10.11 4.86 3.97
C LEU A 47 8.69 4.29 4.16
N HIS A 48 8.47 2.98 3.99
CA HIS A 48 7.15 2.35 4.23
C HIS A 48 6.79 2.20 5.72
N ARG A 49 7.69 2.56 6.64
CA ARG A 49 7.39 2.58 8.08
C ARG A 49 6.71 3.89 8.54
N GLY A 50 6.70 4.93 7.69
CA GLY A 50 6.18 6.26 8.02
C GLY A 50 4.80 6.59 7.45
N ASP A 51 4.43 6.04 6.29
CA ASP A 51 3.17 6.39 5.60
C ASP A 51 2.39 5.14 5.18
N ASP A 52 1.16 5.06 5.70
CA ASP A 52 0.00 4.27 5.27
C ASP A 52 0.11 2.73 5.07
N PRO A 53 -0.64 1.91 5.85
CA PRO A 53 -0.73 0.46 5.66
C PRO A 53 -1.55 0.03 4.43
N ALA A 54 -1.89 0.92 3.50
CA ALA A 54 -2.86 0.65 2.43
C ALA A 54 -2.28 0.06 1.13
N HIS A 55 -0.95 -0.01 0.95
CA HIS A 55 -0.33 -0.54 -0.27
C HIS A 55 0.67 -1.67 0.03
N THR A 56 0.25 -2.64 0.84
CA THR A 56 0.75 -3.99 0.60
C THR A 56 0.23 -4.41 -0.78
N PRO A 57 1.07 -4.89 -1.71
CA PRO A 57 0.58 -5.59 -2.90
C PRO A 57 -0.02 -6.91 -2.42
N VAL A 58 -1.23 -6.83 -1.85
CA VAL A 58 -2.05 -8.00 -1.56
C VAL A 58 -2.42 -8.53 -2.94
N LEU A 59 -1.78 -9.63 -3.33
CA LEU A 59 -2.11 -10.38 -4.54
C LEU A 59 -3.62 -10.58 -4.57
N THR A 60 -4.30 -9.83 -5.44
CA THR A 60 -5.76 -9.87 -5.49
C THR A 60 -6.20 -11.07 -6.33
N LEU A 61 -7.44 -11.51 -6.13
CA LEU A 61 -8.05 -12.55 -6.95
C LEU A 61 -8.11 -12.19 -8.44
N ALA A 62 -8.16 -10.88 -8.76
CA ALA A 62 -8.13 -10.38 -10.12
C ALA A 62 -6.74 -10.56 -10.77
N ASP A 63 -5.68 -10.37 -9.98
CA ASP A 63 -4.30 -10.51 -10.44
C ASP A 63 -3.94 -11.99 -10.71
N LEU A 64 -4.37 -12.91 -9.82
CA LEU A 64 -4.26 -14.36 -10.07
C LEU A 64 -5.02 -14.80 -11.33
N ARG A 65 -6.19 -14.21 -11.60
CA ARG A 65 -6.95 -14.53 -12.82
C ARG A 65 -6.18 -14.05 -14.06
N ALA A 66 -5.63 -12.84 -14.02
CA ALA A 66 -4.82 -12.32 -15.12
C ALA A 66 -3.57 -13.18 -15.37
N MET A 67 -2.90 -13.68 -14.33
CA MET A 67 -1.75 -14.58 -14.47
C MET A 67 -2.12 -15.92 -15.10
N ARG A 68 -3.27 -16.50 -14.72
CA ARG A 68 -3.79 -17.73 -15.34
C ARG A 68 -4.13 -17.52 -16.81
N ASP A 69 -4.81 -16.42 -17.12
CA ASP A 69 -5.24 -16.11 -18.49
C ASP A 69 -4.04 -15.82 -19.41
N LYS A 70 -2.91 -15.35 -18.84
CA LYS A 70 -1.61 -15.23 -19.53
C LYS A 70 -0.83 -16.55 -19.66
N GLY A 71 -1.28 -17.62 -18.99
CA GLY A 71 -0.60 -18.90 -18.96
C GLY A 71 0.65 -18.93 -18.07
N GLU A 72 0.81 -17.97 -17.15
CA GLU A 72 1.94 -17.93 -16.21
C GLU A 72 1.79 -18.91 -15.05
N ILE A 73 0.57 -19.40 -14.80
CA ILE A 73 0.24 -20.38 -13.76
C ILE A 73 -0.72 -21.44 -14.30
N ASN A 74 -0.58 -22.67 -13.80
CA ASN A 74 -1.47 -23.77 -14.16
C ASN A 74 -2.78 -23.72 -13.34
N ASP A 75 -3.86 -24.32 -13.85
CA ASP A 75 -5.17 -24.39 -13.17
C ASP A 75 -5.09 -25.02 -11.78
N ALA A 76 -4.22 -26.03 -11.62
CA ALA A 76 -3.98 -26.68 -10.34
C ALA A 76 -3.30 -25.76 -9.31
N GLU A 77 -2.51 -24.79 -9.76
CA GLU A 77 -1.83 -23.80 -8.90
C GLU A 77 -2.79 -22.66 -8.58
N TYR A 78 -3.58 -22.21 -9.56
CA TYR A 78 -4.64 -21.23 -9.37
C TYR A 78 -5.65 -21.68 -8.30
N ALA A 79 -6.07 -22.95 -8.32
CA ALA A 79 -7.02 -23.48 -7.33
C ALA A 79 -6.47 -23.39 -5.89
N ARG A 80 -5.19 -23.75 -5.69
CA ARG A 80 -4.54 -23.68 -4.37
C ARG A 80 -4.37 -22.24 -3.90
N ALA A 81 -3.91 -21.35 -4.77
CA ALA A 81 -3.71 -19.95 -4.44
C ALA A 81 -5.04 -19.25 -4.10
N ARG A 82 -6.11 -19.57 -4.85
CA ARG A 82 -7.47 -19.09 -4.58
C ARG A 82 -7.96 -19.52 -3.19
N GLU A 83 -7.75 -20.77 -2.80
CA GLU A 83 -8.18 -21.29 -1.50
C GLU A 83 -7.49 -20.56 -0.34
N VAL A 84 -6.19 -20.31 -0.46
CA VAL A 84 -5.41 -19.55 0.54
C VAL A 84 -5.94 -18.12 0.68
N LEU A 85 -6.17 -17.42 -0.44
CA LEU A 85 -6.72 -16.06 -0.41
C LEU A 85 -8.13 -16.00 0.16
N LEU A 86 -9.01 -16.96 -0.16
CA LEU A 86 -10.35 -17.00 0.43
C LEU A 86 -10.29 -17.26 1.93
N ARG A 87 -9.37 -18.10 2.39
CA ARG A 87 -9.17 -18.39 3.81
C ARG A 87 -8.68 -17.15 4.56
N GLU A 88 -7.74 -16.40 4.00
CA GLU A 88 -7.22 -15.17 4.58
C GLU A 88 -8.26 -14.04 4.55
N ALA A 89 -9.03 -13.91 3.46
CA ALA A 89 -10.13 -12.96 3.37
C ALA A 89 -11.27 -13.29 4.35
N GLY A 90 -11.61 -14.58 4.50
CA GLY A 90 -12.62 -15.05 5.45
C GLY A 90 -12.20 -14.87 6.91
N ALA A 91 -10.91 -15.04 7.23
CA ALA A 91 -10.36 -14.76 8.55
C ALA A 91 -10.31 -13.25 8.88
N SER A 92 -10.29 -12.39 7.86
CA SER A 92 -10.26 -10.93 8.00
C SER A 92 -11.67 -10.30 8.06
N ALA A 93 -12.73 -11.08 7.82
CA ALA A 93 -14.11 -10.62 7.82
C ALA A 93 -14.74 -10.58 9.23
N THR A 94 -14.01 -10.08 10.23
CA THR A 94 -14.72 -9.51 11.38
C THR A 94 -15.33 -8.19 10.90
N PRO A 95 -16.66 -8.00 10.96
CA PRO A 95 -17.28 -6.76 10.52
C PRO A 95 -16.84 -5.66 11.48
N LYS A 96 -15.78 -4.92 11.15
CA LYS A 96 -15.55 -3.61 11.73
C LYS A 96 -16.67 -2.74 11.18
N ALA A 97 -17.75 -2.63 11.96
CA ALA A 97 -18.87 -1.75 11.66
C ALA A 97 -18.31 -0.41 11.18
N PRO A 98 -18.76 0.12 10.03
CA PRO A 98 -18.29 1.41 9.56
C PRO A 98 -18.64 2.42 10.65
N ARG A 99 -17.61 2.92 11.35
CA ARG A 99 -17.73 4.19 12.04
C ARG A 99 -18.12 5.14 10.92
N ARG A 100 -19.35 5.65 10.96
CA ARG A 100 -19.71 6.80 10.15
C ARG A 100 -18.74 7.88 10.54
N ASP A 101 -17.80 8.14 9.64
CA ASP A 101 -16.95 9.30 9.64
C ASP A 101 -17.89 10.49 9.48
N VAL A 102 -18.43 10.93 10.61
CA VAL A 102 -18.88 12.31 10.75
C VAL A 102 -17.61 13.10 10.49
N VAL A 103 -17.53 13.68 9.30
CA VAL A 103 -16.62 14.78 8.97
C VAL A 103 -17.00 15.91 9.93
N GLY A 104 -16.54 15.79 11.16
CA GLY A 104 -16.72 16.73 12.24
C GLY A 104 -15.34 17.26 12.55
N GLY A 105 -15.06 18.45 12.03
CA GLY A 105 -13.97 19.27 12.55
C GLY A 105 -14.04 19.36 14.07
N ALA A 106 -12.90 19.67 14.70
CA ALA A 106 -12.74 19.79 16.14
C ALA A 106 -13.99 20.42 16.80
N PRO A 107 -14.49 19.86 17.92
CA PRO A 107 -15.75 20.28 18.51
C PRO A 107 -15.66 21.74 18.95
N GLY A 108 -16.29 22.65 18.19
CA GLY A 108 -16.42 24.06 18.56
C GLY A 108 -16.08 25.10 17.49
N LEU A 109 -15.68 24.73 16.28
CA LEU A 109 -15.34 25.72 15.24
C LEU A 109 -15.96 25.34 13.88
N ASP A 110 -16.70 26.28 13.28
CA ASP A 110 -17.12 26.13 11.88
C ASP A 110 -15.91 26.25 10.95
N LEU A 111 -15.97 25.68 9.74
CA LEU A 111 -14.90 25.78 8.73
C LEU A 111 -14.66 27.23 8.25
N THR A 112 -15.53 28.15 8.66
CA THR A 112 -15.49 29.58 8.38
C THR A 112 -14.77 30.38 9.49
N GLY A 113 -14.40 29.74 10.61
CA GLY A 113 -13.75 30.40 11.76
C GLY A 113 -14.70 31.06 12.76
N ASP A 114 -16.00 31.03 12.51
CA ASP A 114 -17.01 31.52 13.43
C ASP A 114 -17.41 30.42 14.46
N PRO A 115 -17.66 30.79 15.73
CA PRO A 115 -18.18 29.84 16.71
C PRO A 115 -19.61 29.43 16.32
N LEU A 116 -19.88 28.12 16.31
CA LEU A 116 -21.20 27.60 15.98
C LEU A 116 -22.27 28.15 16.94
N PRO A 117 -23.46 28.53 16.42
CA PRO A 117 -24.59 28.85 17.28
C PRO A 117 -24.95 27.61 18.13
N PRO A 118 -25.30 27.81 19.43
CA PRO A 118 -25.69 26.69 20.28
C PRO A 118 -26.88 25.94 19.67
N PRO A 119 -26.94 24.61 19.80
CA PRO A 119 -27.97 23.80 19.16
C PRO A 119 -29.35 24.28 19.63
N ALA A 120 -30.15 24.76 18.68
CA ALA A 120 -31.53 25.13 18.95
C ALA A 120 -32.28 23.90 19.49
N ASP A 121 -32.81 24.04 20.70
CA ASP A 121 -33.63 23.06 21.42
C ASP A 121 -34.70 22.48 20.49
N ARG A 122 -34.42 21.30 19.94
CA ARG A 122 -35.27 20.58 19.01
C ARG A 122 -36.38 19.91 19.81
N GLY A 123 -37.36 20.71 20.19
CA GLY A 123 -38.78 20.36 20.21
C GLY A 123 -39.16 19.07 20.95
N LYS A 124 -39.14 19.10 22.28
CA LYS A 124 -39.94 18.17 23.09
C LYS A 124 -41.41 18.61 23.05
N LYS A 125 -42.16 18.18 22.03
CA LYS A 125 -43.64 18.26 22.04
C LYS A 125 -44.30 17.01 21.47
N LYS A 126 -45.32 16.56 22.22
CA LYS A 126 -46.52 15.81 21.82
C LYS A 126 -46.34 14.29 21.70
N GLY A 127 -47.11 13.41 22.35
CA GLY A 127 -48.27 13.50 23.23
C GLY A 127 -48.90 12.11 23.30
N THR A 128 -49.36 11.67 24.48
CA THR A 128 -50.27 10.51 24.59
C THR A 128 -51.44 10.92 25.49
N SER A 129 -52.60 10.69 24.91
CA SER A 129 -53.98 10.95 25.33
C SER A 129 -54.42 10.10 26.52
N GLU A 130 -55.61 10.46 27.05
CA GLU A 130 -56.53 9.64 27.88
C GLU A 130 -56.07 9.50 29.36
N GLU A 131 -56.83 9.88 30.40
CA GLU A 131 -58.25 9.64 30.68
C GLU A 131 -58.64 10.43 31.96
N PRO A 132 -59.87 10.98 32.09
CA PRO A 132 -60.34 11.62 33.33
C PRO A 132 -61.05 10.61 34.24
N PRO A 133 -60.91 10.69 35.58
CA PRO A 133 -62.09 10.97 36.39
C PRO A 133 -61.78 11.79 37.65
N GLY A 134 -62.69 12.68 38.07
CA GLY A 134 -63.57 12.36 39.20
C GLY A 134 -63.07 13.06 40.46
N ASP A 135 -63.51 14.30 40.69
CA ASP A 135 -64.52 14.58 41.71
C ASP A 135 -64.26 13.88 43.06
N ARG A 136 -63.68 14.64 44.00
CA ARG A 136 -64.29 14.69 45.34
C ARG A 136 -63.97 15.99 46.06
N ARG A 137 -65.02 16.79 46.15
CA ARG A 137 -65.23 17.92 47.05
C ARG A 137 -64.58 17.74 48.43
N LYS A 138 -63.99 18.85 48.88
CA LYS A 138 -63.76 19.20 50.29
C LYS A 138 -65.10 19.44 50.99
N GLY A 139 -65.17 19.00 52.24
CA GLY A 139 -66.20 19.27 53.24
C GLY A 139 -65.76 18.61 54.53
#